data_AF-A0A4U1J9P9-F1
#
_entry.id   AF-A0A4U1J9P9-F1
#
_cell.length_a   1.000
_cell.length_b   1.000
_cell.length_c   1.000
_cell.angle_alpha   90.00
_cell.angle_beta   90.00
_cell.angle_gamma   90.00
#
_symmetry.space_group_name_H-M   'P 1'
#
loop_
_entity.id
_entity.type
_entity.pdbx_description
1 polymer ?
#
loop_
_entity_poly.entity_id
_entity_poly.type
_entity_poly.pdbx_seq_one_letter_code
_entity_poly.pdbx_strand_id
1 'polypeptide(L)' 'MPSRMNLEIADEEARELKLALDIRLREMRNELVHTDDHAYRDDLRRSLERLEKVAEKVSGSGTR' A
#
# COMPACT_ATOMS: atom_id res chain seq x y z
N MET A 1 -10.89 18.72 -8.54
CA MET A 1 -10.69 18.45 -7.11
C MET A 1 -10.39 16.96 -6.96
N PRO A 2 -9.22 16.51 -6.50
CA PRO A 2 -9.01 15.08 -6.26
C PRO A 2 -9.92 14.66 -5.10
N SER A 3 -10.83 13.74 -5.35
CA SER A 3 -11.70 13.16 -4.33
C SER A 3 -10.83 12.58 -3.21
N ARG A 4 -10.90 13.17 -2.01
CA ARG A 4 -10.41 12.49 -0.81
C ARG A 4 -11.32 11.29 -0.62
N MET A 5 -10.80 10.09 -0.88
CA MET A 5 -11.41 8.87 -0.34
C MET A 5 -11.32 8.98 1.19
N ASN A 6 -12.39 9.46 1.82
CA ASN A 6 -12.64 9.19 3.23
C ASN A 6 -13.16 7.76 3.28
N LEU A 7 -12.25 6.80 3.46
CA LEU A 7 -12.67 5.49 3.87
C LEU A 7 -13.07 5.63 5.35
N GLU A 8 -14.38 5.67 5.64
CA GLU A 8 -14.90 5.48 6.99
C GLU A 8 -14.77 3.99 7.32
N ILE A 9 -13.56 3.60 7.74
CA ILE A 9 -13.24 2.24 8.13
C ILE A 9 -13.35 2.19 9.66
N ALA A 10 -14.02 1.16 10.20
CA ALA A 10 -13.98 0.95 11.64
C ALA A 10 -12.52 0.70 12.09
N ASP A 11 -12.17 1.09 13.33
CA ASP A 11 -10.78 0.97 13.82
C ASP A 11 -10.18 -0.44 13.67
N GLU A 12 -11.01 -1.48 13.70
CA GLU A 12 -10.58 -2.87 13.49
C GLU A 12 -10.29 -3.16 12.01
N GLU A 13 -11.23 -2.83 11.13
CA GLU A 13 -11.07 -2.97 9.68
C GLU A 13 -9.88 -2.15 9.17
N ALA A 14 -9.55 -1.01 9.80
CA ALA A 14 -8.39 -0.18 9.45
C ALA A 14 -7.07 -0.87 9.84
N ARG A 15 -7.04 -1.57 10.98
CA ARG A 15 -5.89 -2.38 11.40
C ARG A 15 -5.70 -3.58 10.50
N GLU A 16 -6.77 -4.28 10.15
CA GLU A 16 -6.73 -5.41 9.23
C GLU A 16 -6.23 -4.97 7.84
N LEU A 17 -6.77 -3.87 7.32
CA LEU A 17 -6.33 -3.31 6.04
C LEU A 17 -4.85 -2.89 6.10
N LYS A 18 -4.41 -2.25 7.19
CA LYS A 18 -3.00 -1.90 7.38
C LYS A 18 -2.12 -3.15 7.36
N LEU A 19 -2.49 -4.20 8.10
CA LEU A 19 -1.74 -5.45 8.15
C LEU A 19 -1.63 -6.09 6.76
N ALA A 20 -2.74 -6.14 6.01
CA ALA A 20 -2.76 -6.67 4.65
C ALA A 20 -1.85 -5.87 3.70
N LEU A 21 -1.88 -4.53 3.81
CA LEU A 21 -0.99 -3.66 3.03
C LEU A 21 0.48 -3.88 3.38
N ASP A 22 0.82 -3.96 4.66
CA ASP A 22 2.19 -4.19 5.12
C ASP A 22 2.76 -5.53 4.62
N ILE A 23 1.95 -6.59 4.65
CA ILE A 23 2.30 -7.90 4.10
C ILE A 23 2.57 -7.78 2.60
N ARG A 24 1.64 -7.18 1.84
CA ARG A 24 1.80 -7.08 0.38
C ARG A 24 3.00 -6.23 -0.02
N LEU A 25 3.23 -5.12 0.67
CA LEU A 25 4.41 -4.27 0.44
C LEU A 25 5.72 -5.05 0.67
N ARG A 26 5.78 -5.90 1.71
CA ARG A 26 6.94 -6.76 1.96
C ARG A 26 7.15 -7.78 0.84
N GLU A 27 6.09 -8.44 0.39
CA GLU A 27 6.14 -9.39 -0.71
C GLU A 27 6.61 -8.74 -2.01
N MET A 28 6.06 -7.58 -2.36
CA MET A 28 6.43 -6.85 -3.59
C MET A 28 7.89 -6.37 -3.56
N ARG A 29 8.39 -5.96 -2.39
CA ARG A 29 9.82 -5.63 -2.22
C ARG A 29 10.70 -6.85 -2.44
N ASN A 30 10.29 -8.02 -1.94
CA ASN A 30 11.01 -9.27 -2.17
C ASN A 30 10.99 -9.66 -3.65
N GLU A 31 9.83 -9.56 -4.28
CA GLU A 31 9.65 -9.81 -5.72
C GLU A 31 10.53 -8.90 -6.58
N LEU A 32 10.66 -7.62 -6.21
CA LEU A 32 11.52 -6.65 -6.90
C LEU A 32 13.01 -7.03 -6.85
N VAL A 33 13.47 -7.60 -5.74
CA VAL A 33 14.85 -8.08 -5.61
C VAL A 33 15.11 -9.26 -6.55
N HIS A 34 14.12 -10.12 -6.74
CA HIS A 34 14.24 -11.36 -7.51
C HIS A 34 13.78 -11.28 -8.96
N THR A 35 13.33 -10.11 -9.42
CA THR A 35 12.87 -9.91 -10.80
C THR A 35 14.01 -9.39 -11.67
N ASP A 36 14.29 -10.09 -12.77
CA ASP A 36 15.26 -9.67 -13.80
C ASP A 36 14.60 -8.96 -15.00
N ASP A 37 13.30 -9.13 -15.21
CA ASP A 37 12.54 -8.43 -16.24
C ASP A 37 12.42 -6.93 -15.90
N HIS A 38 13.06 -6.08 -16.71
CA HIS A 38 13.09 -4.64 -16.47
C HIS A 38 11.72 -3.97 -16.58
N ALA A 39 10.87 -4.40 -17.51
CA ALA A 39 9.53 -3.83 -17.68
C ALA A 39 8.67 -4.18 -16.47
N TYR A 40 8.74 -5.44 -16.02
CA TYR A 40 8.02 -5.88 -14.83
C TYR A 40 8.51 -5.19 -13.55
N ARG A 41 9.83 -5.01 -13.38
CA ARG A 41 10.40 -4.23 -12.25
C ARG A 41 9.84 -2.81 -12.18
N ASP A 42 9.70 -2.15 -13.32
CA ASP A 42 9.20 -0.77 -13.36
C ASP A 42 7.71 -0.69 -13.02
N ASP A 43 6.90 -1.66 -13.47
CA ASP A 43 5.51 -1.79 -13.05
C ASP A 43 5.37 -2.09 -11.55
N LEU A 44 6.23 -2.97 -11.03
CA LEU A 44 6.25 -3.34 -9.63
C LEU A 44 6.64 -2.16 -8.73
N ARG A 45 7.63 -1.35 -9.14
CA ARG A 45 8.01 -0.10 -8.46
C ARG A 45 6.88 0.91 -8.41
N ARG A 46 6.23 1.18 -9.55
CA ARG A 46 5.08 2.10 -9.62
C ARG A 46 3.95 1.63 -8.71
N SER A 47 3.73 0.32 -8.64
CA SER A 47 2.69 -0.26 -7.79
C SER A 47 3.03 -0.16 -6.30
N LEU A 48 4.29 -0.40 -5.93
CA LEU A 48 4.82 -0.18 -4.58
C LEU A 48 4.58 1.27 -4.12
N GLU A 49 5.00 2.26 -4.90
CA GLU A 49 4.83 3.68 -4.56
C GLU A 49 3.37 4.07 -4.34
N ARG A 50 2.44 3.50 -5.13
CA ARG A 50 1.01 3.76 -4.97
C ARG A 50 0.48 3.15 -3.67
N LEU A 51 0.88 1.92 -3.34
CA LEU A 51 0.43 1.23 -2.13
C LEU A 51 1.02 1.84 -0.86
N GLU A 52 2.26 2.32 -0.89
CA GLU A 52 2.86 3.05 0.24
C GLU A 52 2.03 4.30 0.58
N LYS A 53 1.62 5.07 -0.43
CA LYS A 53 0.74 6.24 -0.24
C LYS A 53 -0.64 5.86 0.30
N VAL A 54 -1.14 4.66 0.01
CA VAL A 54 -2.40 4.16 0.58
C VAL A 54 -2.19 3.78 2.05
N ALA A 55 -1.11 3.07 2.37
CA ALA A 55 -0.78 2.68 3.75
C ALA A 55 -0.58 3.88 4.67
N GLU A 56 0.05 4.95 4.17
CA GLU A 56 0.19 6.24 4.88
C GLU A 56 -1.17 6.85 5.21
N LYS A 57 -2.12 6.84 4.27
CA LYS A 57 -3.47 7.38 4.47
C LYS A 57 -4.28 6.56 5.47
N VAL A 58 -4.18 5.22 5.40
CA VAL A 58 -4.85 4.33 6.35
C VAL A 58 -4.29 4.54 7.76
N SER A 59 -2.97 4.67 7.90
CA SER A 59 -2.33 4.91 9.20
C SER A 59 -2.64 6.31 9.77
N GLY A 60 -2.82 7.32 8.92
CA GLY A 60 -3.20 8.68 9.34
C GLY A 60 -4.68 8.86 9.64
N SER A 61 -5.54 7.91 9.26
CA SER A 61 -6.99 7.98 9.46
C SER A 61 -7.46 7.42 10.81
N GLY A 62 -6.61 6.68 11.53
CA GLY A 62 -6.93 6.07 12.82
C GLY A 62 -6.54 6.88 14.07
N THR A 63 -6.27 8.18 13.94
CA THR A 63 -5.80 9.03 15.06
C THR A 63 -6.71 10.24 15.32
N ARG A 64 -8.02 10.16 15.05
CA ARG A 64 -8.97 11.22 15.38
C ARG A 64 -10.17 10.72 16.15
#